data_AF-A0A6M0SEN6-F1
#
_entry.id   AF-A0A6M0SEN6-F1
#
_cell.length_a   1.000
_cell.length_b   1.000
_cell.length_c   1.000
_cell.angle_alpha   90.00
_cell.angle_beta   90.00
_cell.angle_gamma   90.00
#
_symmetry.space_group_name_H-M   'P 1'
#
loop_
_entity.id
_entity.type
_entity.pdbx_description
1 polymer ?
#
loop_
_entity_poly.entity_id
_entity_poly.type
_entity_poly.pdbx_seq_one_letter_code
_entity_poly.pdbx_strand_id
1 'polypeptide(L)'
;MGSDVLILTVYFLVVIYVLYQMALSVENTLENKLKVDLNRGALLAQVNQQLQQLPDTQQITAEIEELELKGYKLPPQLALTVTSQNNAQQKRKVTVNVGPMGRMPLAMSLMDLNVTIRNTTSDAQVFIDWDRSTVSSGTTRRTQRVVRAGIPISGDLSRSQVLSVINPGESFVTRVTGENCLGLDPETRNLRPGRPLIEMIEVADLITDLIETPEDIQDLPPMMAYSLGLMIGIRQITHDQTNHTAYLLLPFNFQAVLLPDEIAFPPLRWLLNRPRPESARDALTTLLLGRPKL
;
A
#
# COMPACT_ATOMS: atom_id res chain seq x y z
N MET A 1 8.77 38.63 -47.01
CA MET A 1 8.27 39.15 -45.71
C MET A 1 7.01 38.43 -45.21
N GLY A 2 5.97 38.19 -46.04
CA GLY A 2 4.78 37.45 -45.58
C GLY A 2 5.01 35.94 -45.35
N SER A 3 5.87 35.30 -46.15
CA SER A 3 6.25 33.88 -46.01
C SER A 3 7.01 33.60 -44.73
N ASP A 4 7.93 34.48 -44.34
CA ASP A 4 8.79 34.30 -43.17
C ASP A 4 7.99 34.44 -41.86
N VAL A 5 7.01 35.35 -41.85
CA VAL A 5 6.08 35.52 -40.72
C VAL A 5 5.13 34.32 -40.58
N LEU A 6 4.70 33.73 -41.71
CA LEU A 6 3.86 32.53 -41.70
C LEU A 6 4.63 31.29 -41.20
N ILE A 7 5.89 31.13 -41.62
CA ILE A 7 6.74 30.03 -41.13
C ILE A 7 7.04 30.21 -39.63
N LEU A 8 7.33 31.44 -39.18
CA LEU A 8 7.57 31.74 -37.77
C LEU A 8 6.34 31.44 -36.91
N THR A 9 5.14 31.82 -37.36
CA THR A 9 3.89 31.57 -36.62
C THR A 9 3.56 30.08 -36.55
N VAL A 10 3.72 29.33 -37.64
CA VAL A 10 3.54 27.88 -37.63
C VAL A 10 4.57 27.22 -36.70
N TYR A 11 5.82 27.68 -36.72
CA TYR A 11 6.87 27.17 -35.82
C TYR A 11 6.50 27.38 -34.35
N PHE A 12 6.10 28.60 -33.96
CA PHE A 12 5.65 28.87 -32.60
C PHE A 12 4.43 28.03 -32.20
N LEU A 13 3.47 27.85 -33.11
CA LEU A 13 2.27 27.06 -32.83
C LEU A 13 2.64 25.58 -32.57
N VAL A 14 3.52 25.01 -33.40
CA VAL A 14 4.01 23.64 -33.22
C VAL A 14 4.81 23.50 -31.93
N VAL A 15 5.71 24.44 -31.63
CA VAL A 15 6.51 24.41 -30.40
C VAL A 15 5.61 24.52 -29.16
N ILE A 16 4.65 25.43 -29.14
CA ILE A 16 3.69 25.58 -28.04
C ILE A 16 2.83 24.32 -27.92
N TYR A 17 2.39 23.74 -29.02
CA TYR A 17 1.62 22.50 -29.01
C TYR A 17 2.42 21.32 -28.43
N VAL A 18 3.69 21.17 -28.81
CA VAL A 18 4.55 20.11 -28.26
C VAL A 18 4.83 20.34 -26.78
N LEU A 19 5.11 21.57 -26.36
CA LEU A 19 5.27 21.92 -24.95
C LEU A 19 4.00 21.67 -24.14
N TYR A 20 2.83 21.95 -24.73
CA TYR A 20 1.53 21.68 -24.13
C TYR A 20 1.27 20.17 -23.98
N GLN A 21 1.57 19.36 -24.99
CA GLN A 21 1.45 17.90 -24.90
C GLN A 21 2.43 17.30 -23.88
N MET A 22 3.67 17.81 -23.84
CA MET A 22 4.66 17.41 -22.85
C MET A 22 4.20 17.76 -21.43
N ALA A 23 3.68 18.97 -21.24
CA ALA A 23 3.09 19.43 -19.98
C ALA A 23 1.96 18.51 -19.48
N LEU A 24 0.99 18.20 -20.34
CA LEU A 24 -0.13 17.31 -20.01
C LEU A 24 0.32 15.88 -19.66
N SER A 25 1.31 15.36 -20.39
CA SER A 25 1.88 14.04 -20.10
C SER A 25 2.55 13.99 -18.72
N VAL A 26 3.20 15.09 -18.31
CA VAL A 26 3.86 15.23 -17.02
C VAL A 26 2.84 15.44 -15.89
N GLU A 27 1.76 16.17 -16.16
CA GLU A 27 0.66 16.40 -15.21
C GLU A 27 -0.08 15.10 -14.87
N ASN A 28 -0.52 14.33 -15.88
CA ASN A 28 -1.20 13.04 -15.69
C ASN A 28 -0.36 12.00 -14.91
N THR A 29 0.96 12.13 -14.92
CA THR A 29 1.86 11.20 -14.21
C THR A 29 2.22 11.65 -12.79
N LEU A 30 2.02 12.93 -12.45
CA LEU A 30 2.45 13.52 -11.17
C LEU A 30 1.30 13.90 -10.22
N GLU A 31 0.06 13.88 -10.67
CA GLU A 31 -1.09 14.21 -9.82
C GLU A 31 -1.37 13.09 -8.80
N ASN A 32 -1.01 13.36 -7.55
CA ASN A 32 -1.37 12.53 -6.41
C ASN A 32 -2.87 12.71 -6.07
N LYS A 33 -3.73 11.90 -6.69
CA LYS A 33 -5.20 12.01 -6.50
C LYS A 33 -5.77 10.97 -5.54
N LEU A 34 -5.01 9.99 -5.10
CA LEU A 34 -5.45 9.03 -4.09
C LEU A 34 -4.62 9.16 -2.83
N LYS A 35 -5.28 9.07 -1.69
CA LYS A 35 -4.63 8.86 -0.40
C LYS A 35 -5.03 7.50 0.12
N VAL A 36 -4.05 6.62 0.29
CA VAL A 36 -4.24 5.30 0.88
C VAL A 36 -3.81 5.33 2.34
N ASP A 37 -4.74 5.05 3.24
CA ASP A 37 -4.50 4.98 4.69
C ASP A 37 -4.84 3.58 5.23
N LEU A 38 -4.11 3.15 6.25
CA LEU A 38 -4.39 1.91 6.98
C LEU A 38 -5.62 2.09 7.87
N ASN A 39 -6.57 1.14 7.84
CA ASN A 39 -7.68 1.10 8.80
C ASN A 39 -7.19 0.61 10.17
N ARG A 40 -6.68 1.59 10.94
CA ARG A 40 -6.09 1.40 12.27
C ARG A 40 -7.05 0.76 13.26
N GLY A 41 -8.30 1.24 13.28
CA GLY A 41 -9.33 0.78 14.21
C GLY A 41 -9.68 -0.70 13.99
N ALA A 42 -9.91 -1.08 12.73
CA ALA A 42 -10.22 -2.47 12.39
C ALA A 42 -9.05 -3.42 12.67
N LEU A 43 -7.81 -3.01 12.34
CA LEU A 43 -6.60 -3.79 12.61
C LEU A 43 -6.46 -4.09 14.11
N LEU A 44 -6.49 -3.05 14.96
CA LEU A 44 -6.34 -3.24 16.41
C LEU A 44 -7.49 -4.03 17.02
N ALA A 45 -8.73 -3.79 16.61
CA ALA A 45 -9.88 -4.52 17.13
C ALA A 45 -9.76 -6.04 16.87
N GLN A 46 -9.40 -6.42 15.64
CA GLN A 46 -9.26 -7.85 15.28
C GLN A 46 -8.04 -8.51 15.93
N VAL A 47 -6.92 -7.79 16.06
CA VAL A 47 -5.75 -8.33 16.76
C VAL A 47 -6.03 -8.48 18.25
N ASN A 48 -6.64 -7.47 18.90
CA ASN A 48 -6.98 -7.53 20.32
C ASN A 48 -7.98 -8.65 20.63
N GLN A 49 -8.93 -8.92 19.75
CA GLN A 49 -9.85 -10.05 19.90
C GLN A 49 -9.11 -11.39 19.88
N GLN A 50 -8.11 -11.56 19.02
CA GLN A 50 -7.28 -12.76 18.99
C GLN A 50 -6.40 -12.88 20.25
N LEU A 51 -5.84 -11.75 20.72
CA LEU A 51 -5.02 -11.71 21.91
C LEU A 51 -5.78 -12.11 23.18
N GLN A 52 -7.08 -11.77 23.28
CA GLN A 52 -7.93 -12.18 24.39
C GLN A 52 -8.21 -13.68 24.46
N GLN A 53 -8.02 -14.40 23.33
CA GLN A 53 -8.19 -15.86 23.26
C GLN A 53 -6.91 -16.61 23.58
N LEU A 54 -5.78 -15.91 23.71
CA LEU A 54 -4.51 -16.55 24.07
C LEU A 54 -4.51 -16.95 25.55
N PRO A 55 -3.77 -18.01 25.91
CA PRO A 55 -3.60 -18.40 27.31
C PRO A 55 -2.91 -17.29 28.12
N ASP A 56 -3.24 -17.19 29.42
CA ASP A 56 -2.65 -16.20 30.35
C ASP A 56 -1.11 -16.26 30.44
N THR A 57 -0.51 -17.38 30.04
CA THR A 57 0.94 -17.57 29.97
C THR A 57 1.61 -16.77 28.87
N GLN A 58 0.85 -16.23 27.91
CA GLN A 58 1.33 -15.41 26.79
C GLN A 58 0.74 -14.00 26.85
N GLN A 59 1.39 -13.12 27.61
CA GLN A 59 1.02 -11.71 27.68
C GLN A 59 1.58 -10.95 26.46
N ILE A 60 0.76 -10.84 25.42
CA ILE A 60 1.05 -10.06 24.22
C ILE A 60 0.02 -8.92 24.14
N THR A 61 0.49 -7.69 23.93
CA THR A 61 -0.37 -6.52 23.72
C THR A 61 -0.09 -5.88 22.37
N ALA A 62 -1.13 -5.40 21.68
CA ALA A 62 -1.00 -4.72 20.40
C ALA A 62 -1.27 -3.23 20.53
N GLU A 63 -0.43 -2.42 19.89
CA GLU A 63 -0.55 -0.97 19.80
C GLU A 63 -0.14 -0.51 18.39
N ILE A 64 -0.74 0.57 17.90
CA ILE A 64 -0.28 1.21 16.66
C ILE A 64 0.68 2.31 17.05
N GLU A 65 1.90 2.22 16.53
CA GLU A 65 2.95 3.18 16.79
C GLU A 65 3.04 4.16 15.61
N GLU A 66 2.91 5.45 15.94
CA GLU A 66 3.10 6.56 15.02
C GLU A 66 4.43 7.22 15.38
N LEU A 67 5.46 6.96 14.58
CA LEU A 67 6.77 7.57 14.77
C LEU A 67 6.88 8.86 13.97
N GLU A 68 7.47 9.88 14.58
CA GLU A 68 7.88 11.10 13.90
C GLU A 68 9.40 11.18 13.90
N LEU A 69 10.01 11.22 12.71
CA LEU A 69 11.44 11.39 12.53
C LEU A 69 11.71 12.77 11.94
N LYS A 70 12.36 13.65 12.71
CA LYS A 70 12.79 14.99 12.25
C LYS A 70 11.65 15.81 11.62
N GLY A 71 10.44 15.74 12.19
CA GLY A 71 9.26 16.44 11.70
C GLY A 71 8.50 15.74 10.57
N TYR A 72 8.96 14.57 10.10
CA TYR A 72 8.25 13.73 9.14
C TYR A 72 7.49 12.62 9.85
N LYS A 73 6.19 12.53 9.59
CA LYS A 73 5.33 11.42 10.07
C LYS A 73 5.66 10.16 9.29
N LEU A 74 6.11 9.12 9.98
CA LEU A 74 6.32 7.81 9.39
C LEU A 74 4.98 7.09 9.17
N PRO A 75 4.94 6.13 8.23
CA PRO A 75 3.79 5.24 8.10
C PRO A 75 3.51 4.52 9.42
N PRO A 76 2.24 4.45 9.87
CA PRO A 76 1.86 3.71 11.08
C PRO A 76 2.33 2.25 10.99
N GLN A 77 2.84 1.74 12.11
CA GLN A 77 3.26 0.35 12.24
C GLN A 77 2.52 -0.32 13.39
N LEU A 78 2.25 -1.62 13.26
CA LEU A 78 1.70 -2.42 14.34
C LEU A 78 2.84 -2.86 15.24
N ALA A 79 2.81 -2.47 16.50
CA ALA A 79 3.75 -2.92 17.51
C ALA A 79 3.07 -3.95 18.43
N LEU A 80 3.61 -5.16 18.43
CA LEU A 80 3.23 -6.23 19.35
C LEU A 80 4.24 -6.26 20.49
N THR A 81 3.83 -5.87 21.67
CA THR A 81 4.67 -5.98 22.87
C THR A 81 4.48 -7.36 23.46
N VAL A 82 5.57 -8.12 23.53
CA VAL A 82 5.63 -9.44 24.15
C VAL A 82 6.28 -9.26 25.53
N THR A 83 5.54 -9.57 26.58
CA THR A 83 6.08 -9.60 27.94
C THR A 83 6.82 -10.92 28.15
N SER A 84 8.10 -10.83 28.52
CA SER A 84 8.90 -12.03 28.82
C SER A 84 8.39 -12.71 30.08
N GLN A 85 8.29 -14.05 30.05
CA GLN A 85 7.93 -14.85 31.23
C GLN A 85 8.98 -14.74 32.35
N ASN A 86 10.24 -14.51 32.00
CA ASN A 86 11.34 -14.45 32.96
C ASN A 86 11.47 -13.09 33.65
N ASN A 87 10.95 -12.01 33.05
CA ASN A 87 11.01 -10.68 33.63
C ASN A 87 9.86 -9.80 33.12
N ALA A 88 8.85 -9.59 33.97
CA ALA A 88 7.67 -8.78 33.68
C ALA A 88 7.98 -7.30 33.39
N GLN A 89 9.17 -6.80 33.77
CA GLN A 89 9.59 -5.43 33.48
C GLN A 89 10.16 -5.27 32.07
N GLN A 90 10.53 -6.36 31.40
CA GLN A 90 11.16 -6.29 30.08
C GLN A 90 10.11 -6.44 28.97
N LYS A 91 9.49 -5.31 28.63
CA LYS A 91 8.59 -5.18 27.49
C LYS A 91 9.40 -5.08 26.20
N ARG A 92 9.27 -6.07 25.32
CA ARG A 92 9.99 -6.08 24.04
C ARG A 92 9.02 -6.11 22.87
N LYS A 93 9.40 -5.50 21.74
CA LYS A 93 8.45 -5.21 20.66
C LYS A 93 8.78 -5.97 19.38
N VAL A 94 7.76 -6.53 18.75
CA VAL A 94 7.78 -6.96 17.36
C VAL A 94 7.00 -5.92 16.58
N THR A 95 7.67 -5.17 15.70
CA THR A 95 7.00 -4.15 14.87
C THR A 95 6.80 -4.68 13.47
N VAL A 96 5.59 -4.53 12.95
CA VAL A 96 5.19 -4.96 11.61
C VAL A 96 4.68 -3.74 10.86
N ASN A 97 5.29 -3.46 9.73
CA ASN A 97 4.93 -2.40 8.82
C ASN A 97 4.62 -3.01 7.45
N VAL A 98 3.51 -2.60 6.86
CA VAL A 98 3.09 -3.02 5.53
C VAL A 98 2.80 -1.77 4.70
N GLY A 99 3.37 -1.70 3.51
CA GLY A 99 3.15 -0.62 2.56
C GLY A 99 2.96 -1.13 1.13
N PRO A 100 2.82 -0.24 0.15
CA PRO A 100 2.94 1.22 0.28
C PRO A 100 1.70 1.86 0.92
N MET A 101 1.80 3.12 1.37
CA MET A 101 0.69 3.91 1.91
C MET A 101 0.98 5.40 1.73
N GLY A 102 -0.03 6.25 1.89
CA GLY A 102 0.05 7.69 1.72
C GLY A 102 -0.52 8.17 0.38
N ARG A 103 0.00 9.31 -0.11
CA ARG A 103 -0.44 9.90 -1.38
C ARG A 103 0.13 9.09 -2.55
N MET A 104 -0.74 8.67 -3.46
CA MET A 104 -0.41 7.87 -4.64
C MET A 104 -0.97 8.53 -5.92
N PRO A 105 -0.23 8.46 -7.03
CA PRO A 105 -0.75 8.88 -8.34
C PRO A 105 -1.72 7.83 -8.90
N LEU A 106 -2.72 8.25 -9.67
CA LEU A 106 -3.70 7.35 -10.30
C LEU A 106 -3.07 6.38 -11.29
N ALA A 107 -2.06 6.84 -12.02
CA ALA A 107 -1.34 6.04 -13.00
C ALA A 107 -0.43 4.97 -12.35
N MET A 108 -0.35 4.91 -11.02
CA MET A 108 0.49 3.94 -10.33
C MET A 108 -0.15 2.55 -10.38
N SER A 109 0.63 1.57 -10.82
CA SER A 109 0.32 0.15 -10.68
C SER A 109 1.25 -0.47 -9.65
N LEU A 110 0.69 -1.02 -8.57
CA LEU A 110 1.45 -1.73 -7.55
C LEU A 110 1.65 -3.18 -7.98
N MET A 111 2.90 -3.59 -8.18
CA MET A 111 3.25 -4.98 -8.49
C MET A 111 3.34 -5.85 -7.23
N ASP A 112 3.73 -5.24 -6.11
CA ASP A 112 3.98 -5.89 -4.84
C ASP A 112 3.67 -4.95 -3.66
N LEU A 113 3.52 -5.55 -2.48
CA LEU A 113 3.45 -4.87 -1.19
C LEU A 113 4.77 -5.09 -0.44
N ASN A 114 5.23 -4.07 0.26
CA ASN A 114 6.42 -4.19 1.10
C ASN A 114 6.01 -4.57 2.52
N VAL A 115 6.59 -5.65 3.05
CA VAL A 115 6.40 -6.11 4.43
C VAL A 115 7.73 -6.00 5.15
N THR A 116 7.74 -5.20 6.21
CA THR A 116 8.89 -5.02 7.09
C THR A 116 8.52 -5.48 8.49
N ILE A 117 9.26 -6.46 9.01
CA ILE A 117 9.11 -6.94 10.38
C ILE A 117 10.42 -6.74 11.11
N ARG A 118 10.36 -6.10 12.27
CA ARG A 118 11.52 -5.91 13.14
C ARG A 118 11.27 -6.58 14.48
N ASN A 119 12.10 -7.55 14.80
CA ASN A 119 12.04 -8.28 16.05
C ASN A 119 13.03 -7.68 17.04
N THR A 120 12.55 -6.79 17.94
CA THR A 120 13.39 -6.24 19.02
C THR A 120 13.34 -7.09 20.30
N THR A 121 12.69 -8.26 20.24
CA THR A 121 12.72 -9.21 21.36
C THR A 121 14.12 -9.80 21.51
N SER A 122 14.43 -10.32 22.70
CA SER A 122 15.71 -10.97 22.98
C SER A 122 15.56 -12.47 23.24
N ASP A 123 14.32 -12.96 23.33
CA ASP A 123 13.97 -14.33 23.72
C ASP A 123 12.78 -14.87 22.93
N ALA A 124 12.34 -14.22 21.85
CA ALA A 124 11.25 -14.72 21.02
C ALA A 124 11.63 -14.77 19.54
N GLN A 125 11.32 -15.89 18.89
CA GLN A 125 11.39 -16.02 17.44
C GLN A 125 10.03 -15.69 16.82
N VAL A 126 10.08 -14.97 15.71
CA VAL A 126 8.90 -14.67 14.90
C VAL A 126 8.93 -15.50 13.64
N PHE A 127 7.83 -16.20 13.37
CA PHE A 127 7.60 -16.97 12.16
C PHE A 127 6.62 -16.22 11.27
N ILE A 128 6.82 -16.28 9.96
CA ILE A 128 5.81 -15.85 9.00
C ILE A 128 5.39 -17.08 8.20
N ASP A 129 4.09 -17.37 8.26
CA ASP A 129 3.47 -18.43 7.47
C ASP A 129 2.84 -17.81 6.22
N TRP A 130 3.57 -17.92 5.09
CA TRP A 130 3.15 -17.36 3.82
C TRP A 130 1.96 -18.10 3.20
N ASP A 131 1.81 -19.39 3.49
CA ASP A 131 0.73 -20.21 2.93
C ASP A 131 -0.60 -19.94 3.59
N ARG A 132 -0.57 -19.54 4.86
CA ARG A 132 -1.75 -19.06 5.59
C ARG A 132 -1.96 -17.55 5.49
N SER A 133 -1.07 -16.85 4.78
CA SER A 133 -1.21 -15.43 4.52
C SER A 133 -2.02 -15.20 3.25
N THR A 134 -2.84 -14.16 3.25
CA THR A 134 -3.76 -13.84 2.15
C THR A 134 -3.59 -12.40 1.72
N VAL A 135 -3.73 -12.16 0.42
CA VAL A 135 -3.79 -10.82 -0.16
C VAL A 135 -5.07 -10.70 -0.94
N SER A 136 -5.70 -9.53 -0.86
CA SER A 136 -6.84 -9.20 -1.70
C SER A 136 -6.64 -7.81 -2.31
N SER A 137 -7.06 -7.69 -3.57
CA SER A 137 -6.97 -6.45 -4.34
C SER A 137 -8.37 -6.01 -4.79
N GLY A 138 -8.49 -4.70 -5.07
CA GLY A 138 -9.70 -4.00 -5.49
C GLY A 138 -10.35 -4.53 -6.77
N THR A 139 -11.55 -4.00 -7.06
CA THR A 139 -12.61 -4.46 -8.02
C THR A 139 -13.16 -5.86 -7.79
N THR A 140 -12.33 -6.90 -7.86
CA THR A 140 -12.83 -8.28 -7.83
C THR A 140 -12.93 -8.87 -6.42
N ARG A 141 -12.32 -8.22 -5.40
CA ARG A 141 -12.23 -8.68 -4.00
C ARG A 141 -11.84 -10.15 -3.86
N ARG A 142 -11.06 -10.66 -4.82
CA ARG A 142 -10.63 -12.06 -4.81
C ARG A 142 -9.47 -12.20 -3.84
N THR A 143 -9.71 -12.93 -2.76
CA THR A 143 -8.67 -13.34 -1.83
C THR A 143 -7.79 -14.39 -2.47
N GLN A 144 -6.48 -14.21 -2.36
CA GLN A 144 -5.48 -15.05 -2.97
C GLN A 144 -4.38 -15.35 -1.98
N ARG A 145 -3.66 -16.43 -2.24
CA ARG A 145 -2.46 -16.79 -1.47
C ARG A 145 -1.35 -15.78 -1.74
N VAL A 146 -0.67 -15.40 -0.67
CA VAL A 146 0.50 -14.52 -0.72
C VAL A 146 1.69 -15.29 -1.24
N VAL A 147 2.45 -14.68 -2.17
CA VAL A 147 3.73 -15.22 -2.63
C VAL A 147 4.82 -14.19 -2.36
N ARG A 148 5.87 -14.59 -1.64
CA ARG A 148 7.01 -13.70 -1.34
C ARG A 148 7.97 -13.60 -2.53
N ALA A 149 8.50 -12.40 -2.76
CA ALA A 149 9.57 -12.17 -3.72
C ALA A 149 10.94 -12.59 -3.16
N GLY A 150 11.91 -12.86 -4.04
CA GLY A 150 13.32 -13.07 -3.68
C GLY A 150 13.79 -14.51 -3.65
N ILE A 151 12.89 -15.49 -3.85
CA ILE A 151 13.25 -16.89 -4.09
C ILE A 151 12.69 -17.28 -5.47
N PRO A 152 13.42 -18.06 -6.29
CA PRO A 152 12.86 -18.59 -7.53
C PRO A 152 11.56 -19.35 -7.22
N ILE A 153 10.44 -18.81 -7.72
CA ILE A 153 9.14 -19.44 -7.56
C ILE A 153 9.07 -20.53 -8.62
N SER A 154 8.96 -21.79 -8.18
CA SER A 154 8.76 -22.90 -9.09
C SER A 154 7.49 -22.69 -9.92
N GLY A 155 7.50 -23.13 -11.18
CA GLY A 155 6.29 -23.16 -12.01
C GLY A 155 5.12 -23.95 -11.40
N ASP A 156 5.43 -24.82 -10.43
CA ASP A 156 4.46 -25.56 -9.63
C ASP A 156 4.07 -24.77 -8.37
N LEU A 157 2.89 -24.15 -8.41
CA LEU A 157 2.32 -23.36 -7.32
C LEU A 157 1.64 -24.21 -6.23
N SER A 158 1.45 -25.51 -6.46
CA SER A 158 0.88 -26.42 -5.47
C SER A 158 1.81 -26.67 -4.28
N ARG A 159 3.10 -26.34 -4.44
CA ARG A 159 4.11 -26.51 -3.41
C ARG A 159 3.93 -25.52 -2.27
N SER A 160 4.09 -26.02 -1.05
CA SER A 160 4.09 -25.20 0.16
C SER A 160 5.30 -24.26 0.18
N GLN A 161 5.08 -23.03 0.64
CA GLN A 161 6.16 -22.06 0.84
C GLN A 161 6.83 -22.29 2.19
N VAL A 162 8.16 -22.17 2.19
CA VAL A 162 8.96 -22.30 3.42
C VAL A 162 8.69 -21.11 4.34
N LEU A 163 8.41 -21.38 5.62
CA LEU A 163 8.23 -20.33 6.64
C LEU A 163 9.46 -19.41 6.71
N SER A 164 9.22 -18.11 6.90
CA SER A 164 10.32 -17.20 7.28
C SER A 164 10.49 -17.23 8.79
N VAL A 165 11.73 -17.29 9.26
CA VAL A 165 12.08 -17.20 10.69
C VAL A 165 12.88 -15.92 10.91
N ILE A 166 12.50 -15.14 11.91
CA ILE A 166 13.16 -13.89 12.30
C ILE A 166 13.62 -14.05 13.75
N ASN A 167 14.94 -14.08 13.94
CA ASN A 167 15.49 -14.29 15.27
C ASN A 167 15.41 -13.02 16.13
N PRO A 168 15.58 -13.15 17.46
CA PRO A 168 15.73 -12.01 18.34
C PRO A 168 16.76 -11.00 17.85
N GLY A 169 16.41 -9.72 17.83
CA GLY A 169 17.27 -8.62 17.39
C GLY A 169 17.35 -8.42 15.87
N GLU A 170 16.78 -9.31 15.06
CA GLU A 170 16.86 -9.24 13.59
C GLU A 170 15.69 -8.47 12.97
N SER A 171 15.88 -8.04 11.73
CA SER A 171 14.86 -7.41 10.91
C SER A 171 14.73 -8.16 9.59
N PHE A 172 13.50 -8.24 9.09
CA PHE A 172 13.17 -8.92 7.85
C PHE A 172 12.36 -7.98 6.96
N VAL A 173 12.83 -7.81 5.72
CA VAL A 173 12.18 -6.97 4.71
C VAL A 173 11.97 -7.83 3.48
N THR A 174 10.73 -7.90 3.03
CA THR A 174 10.40 -8.63 1.80
C THR A 174 9.30 -7.90 1.03
N ARG A 175 9.29 -8.14 -0.27
CA ARG A 175 8.15 -7.80 -1.12
C ARG A 175 7.24 -9.02 -1.26
N VAL A 176 5.94 -8.79 -1.34
CA VAL A 176 4.94 -9.85 -1.48
C VAL A 176 3.94 -9.50 -2.58
N THR A 177 3.48 -10.50 -3.32
CA THR A 177 2.49 -10.34 -4.38
C THR A 177 1.44 -11.45 -4.29
N GLY A 178 0.41 -11.38 -5.13
CA GLY A 178 -0.62 -12.40 -5.23
C GLY A 178 -0.22 -13.53 -6.19
N GLU A 179 -0.68 -14.74 -5.92
CA GLU A 179 -0.41 -15.90 -6.78
C GLU A 179 -0.87 -15.69 -8.24
N ASN A 180 -2.00 -15.01 -8.45
CA ASN A 180 -2.54 -14.71 -9.80
C ASN A 180 -1.76 -13.62 -10.55
N CYS A 181 -0.90 -12.86 -9.86
CA CYS A 181 -0.10 -11.78 -10.42
C CYS A 181 1.20 -12.31 -11.03
N LEU A 182 1.48 -13.61 -10.85
CA LEU A 182 2.64 -14.27 -11.39
C LEU A 182 2.46 -14.59 -12.87
N GLY A 183 3.51 -14.31 -13.64
CA GLY A 183 3.68 -14.74 -15.03
C GLY A 183 4.85 -15.70 -15.14
N LEU A 184 4.78 -16.60 -16.12
CA LEU A 184 5.89 -17.48 -16.46
C LEU A 184 6.94 -16.69 -17.24
N ASP A 185 8.18 -16.73 -16.76
CA ASP A 185 9.32 -16.24 -17.51
C ASP A 185 9.67 -17.23 -18.64
N PRO A 186 9.62 -16.81 -19.92
CA PRO A 186 9.83 -17.70 -21.06
C PRO A 186 11.24 -18.30 -21.10
N GLU A 187 12.25 -17.64 -20.52
CA GLU A 187 13.64 -18.11 -20.55
C GLU A 187 13.95 -19.07 -19.41
N THR A 188 13.56 -18.70 -18.18
CA THR A 188 13.93 -19.47 -16.98
C THR A 188 12.89 -20.51 -16.55
N ARG A 189 11.69 -20.47 -17.15
CA ARG A 189 10.50 -21.26 -16.73
C ARG A 189 10.13 -21.12 -15.25
N ASN A 190 10.64 -20.07 -14.59
CA ASN A 190 10.27 -19.72 -13.23
C ASN A 190 9.15 -18.68 -13.26
N LEU A 191 8.38 -18.62 -12.18
CA LEU A 191 7.35 -17.59 -12.04
C LEU A 191 7.96 -16.30 -11.51
N ARG A 192 7.52 -15.17 -12.08
CA ARG A 192 7.89 -13.82 -11.66
C ARG A 192 6.64 -12.93 -11.62
N PRO A 193 6.62 -11.86 -10.82
CA PRO A 193 5.55 -10.87 -10.92
C PRO A 193 5.45 -10.36 -12.36
N GLY A 194 4.30 -10.59 -13.01
CA GLY A 194 4.06 -10.27 -14.42
C GLY A 194 2.82 -9.42 -14.64
N ARG A 195 1.93 -9.32 -13.64
CA ARG A 195 0.75 -8.47 -13.65
C ARG A 195 0.73 -7.62 -12.38
N PRO A 196 0.16 -6.42 -12.43
CA PRO A 196 -0.01 -5.61 -11.23
C PRO A 196 -0.93 -6.33 -10.24
N LEU A 197 -0.60 -6.18 -8.96
CA LEU A 197 -1.45 -6.58 -7.85
C LEU A 197 -2.62 -5.61 -7.72
N ILE A 198 -2.35 -4.30 -7.78
CA ILE A 198 -3.37 -3.25 -7.68
C ILE A 198 -3.12 -2.21 -8.77
N GLU A 199 -4.15 -1.86 -9.52
CA GLU A 199 -4.16 -0.68 -10.39
C GLU A 199 -4.92 0.44 -9.69
N MET A 200 -4.26 1.57 -9.44
CA MET A 200 -4.87 2.68 -8.70
C MET A 200 -6.01 3.34 -9.48
N ILE A 201 -5.99 3.25 -10.80
CA ILE A 201 -7.07 3.74 -11.66
C ILE A 201 -8.38 2.99 -11.41
N GLU A 202 -8.32 1.66 -11.28
CA GLU A 202 -9.51 0.85 -10.97
C GLU A 202 -10.10 1.19 -9.59
N VAL A 203 -9.25 1.50 -8.61
CA VAL A 203 -9.68 1.94 -7.29
C VAL A 203 -10.38 3.30 -7.37
N ALA A 204 -9.88 4.22 -8.20
CA ALA A 204 -10.50 5.53 -8.40
C ALA A 204 -11.83 5.44 -9.17
N ASP A 205 -11.91 4.59 -10.19
CA ASP A 205 -13.13 4.36 -10.97
C ASP A 205 -14.23 3.81 -10.06
N LEU A 206 -13.93 2.84 -9.20
CA LEU A 206 -14.87 2.32 -8.20
C LEU A 206 -15.39 3.40 -7.24
N ILE A 207 -14.51 4.29 -6.78
CA ILE A 207 -14.93 5.39 -5.91
C ILE A 207 -15.85 6.33 -6.67
N THR A 208 -15.57 6.57 -7.95
CA THR A 208 -16.34 7.48 -8.81
C THR A 208 -17.71 6.93 -9.18
N ASP A 209 -17.81 5.62 -9.47
CA ASP A 209 -19.08 4.96 -9.79
C ASP A 209 -20.11 5.05 -8.65
N LEU A 210 -19.65 5.21 -7.40
CA LEU A 210 -20.53 5.40 -6.23
C LEU A 210 -20.96 6.85 -6.00
N ILE A 211 -20.42 7.82 -6.74
CA ILE A 211 -20.76 9.24 -6.61
C ILE A 211 -21.91 9.55 -7.56
N GLU A 212 -23.14 9.58 -7.04
CA GLU A 212 -24.32 9.98 -7.82
C GLU A 212 -24.37 11.50 -8.05
N THR A 213 -23.83 12.31 -7.13
CA THR A 213 -23.75 13.78 -7.27
C THR A 213 -22.39 14.37 -6.87
N PRO A 214 -21.91 15.43 -7.54
CA PRO A 214 -20.60 16.04 -7.27
C PRO A 214 -20.45 16.66 -5.87
N GLU A 215 -21.52 16.71 -5.08
CA GLU A 215 -21.53 17.36 -3.78
C GLU A 215 -20.94 16.50 -2.65
N ASP A 216 -20.85 15.19 -2.86
CA ASP A 216 -20.57 14.18 -1.83
C ASP A 216 -19.07 13.89 -1.61
N ILE A 217 -18.17 14.51 -2.38
CA ILE A 217 -16.75 14.11 -2.45
C ILE A 217 -15.98 14.37 -1.14
N GLN A 218 -16.36 15.41 -0.38
CA GLN A 218 -15.72 15.70 0.91
C GLN A 218 -16.11 14.72 2.02
N ASP A 219 -17.24 14.03 1.87
CA ASP A 219 -17.81 13.10 2.87
C ASP A 219 -17.81 11.64 2.38
N LEU A 220 -17.10 11.33 1.30
CA LEU A 220 -16.97 9.97 0.79
C LEU A 220 -16.36 9.04 1.86
N PRO A 221 -17.04 7.95 2.22
CA PRO A 221 -16.46 6.99 3.14
C PRO A 221 -15.21 6.36 2.51
N PRO A 222 -14.15 6.14 3.31
CA PRO A 222 -12.92 5.54 2.81
C PRO A 222 -13.19 4.14 2.27
N MET A 223 -12.86 3.91 1.00
CA MET A 223 -13.14 2.66 0.30
C MET A 223 -11.97 1.70 0.39
N MET A 224 -12.23 0.40 0.52
CA MET A 224 -11.16 -0.60 0.57
C MET A 224 -10.39 -0.62 -0.76
N ALA A 225 -9.10 -0.34 -0.71
CA ALA A 225 -8.20 -0.44 -1.86
C ALA A 225 -7.63 -1.86 -1.99
N TYR A 226 -7.06 -2.37 -0.91
CA TYR A 226 -6.48 -3.71 -0.83
C TYR A 226 -6.32 -4.16 0.62
N SER A 227 -6.06 -5.45 0.83
CA SER A 227 -5.69 -5.96 2.14
C SER A 227 -4.61 -7.04 2.09
N LEU A 228 -3.89 -7.15 3.18
CA LEU A 228 -2.93 -8.20 3.46
C LEU A 228 -3.26 -8.81 4.84
N GLY A 229 -3.75 -10.05 4.84
CA GLY A 229 -3.85 -10.87 6.05
C GLY A 229 -2.54 -11.62 6.26
N LEU A 230 -1.68 -11.13 7.14
CA LEU A 230 -0.38 -11.74 7.41
C LEU A 230 -0.45 -12.69 8.60
N MET A 231 -0.16 -13.97 8.40
CA MET A 231 -0.09 -14.94 9.50
C MET A 231 1.31 -14.94 10.11
N ILE A 232 1.41 -14.57 11.38
CA ILE A 232 2.66 -14.62 12.13
C ILE A 232 2.55 -15.60 13.31
N GLY A 233 3.65 -16.27 13.63
CA GLY A 233 3.80 -17.07 14.83
C GLY A 233 4.82 -16.41 15.76
N ILE A 234 4.52 -16.24 17.05
CA ILE A 234 5.47 -15.78 18.05
C ILE A 234 5.76 -16.93 18.99
N ARG A 235 7.02 -17.36 19.04
CA ARG A 235 7.49 -18.43 19.92
C ARG A 235 8.50 -17.88 20.89
N GLN A 236 8.20 -17.98 22.18
CA GLN A 236 9.19 -17.70 23.22
C GLN A 236 10.18 -18.88 23.30
N ILE A 237 11.47 -18.55 23.38
CA ILE A 237 12.56 -19.49 23.54
C ILE A 237 12.74 -19.69 25.04
N THR A 238 11.89 -20.51 25.64
CA THR A 238 12.02 -20.91 27.05
C THR A 238 12.87 -22.17 27.16
N HIS A 239 13.50 -22.37 28.31
CA HIS A 239 14.28 -23.59 28.60
C HIS A 239 13.35 -24.82 28.74
N ASP A 240 12.08 -24.59 29.06
CA ASP A 240 11.09 -25.65 29.25
C ASP A 240 10.51 -26.13 27.91
N GLN A 241 10.33 -27.43 27.75
CA GLN A 241 10.04 -28.09 26.47
C GLN A 241 8.62 -27.81 25.93
N THR A 242 7.82 -27.01 26.63
CA THR A 242 6.46 -26.61 26.26
C THR A 242 6.46 -25.35 25.38
N ASN A 243 7.12 -25.46 24.22
CA ASN A 243 7.22 -24.40 23.21
C ASN A 243 5.86 -24.09 22.55
N HIS A 244 5.01 -23.30 23.21
CA HIS A 244 3.76 -22.83 22.63
C HIS A 244 4.03 -21.66 21.68
N THR A 245 3.65 -21.81 20.41
CA THR A 245 3.72 -20.74 19.41
C THR A 245 2.36 -20.05 19.33
N ALA A 246 2.32 -18.75 19.63
CA ALA A 246 1.13 -17.94 19.46
C ALA A 246 0.98 -17.58 17.98
N TYR A 247 -0.02 -18.12 17.30
CA TYR A 247 -0.33 -17.72 15.93
C TYR A 247 -1.32 -16.55 15.94
N LEU A 248 -0.99 -15.49 15.21
CA LEU A 248 -1.78 -14.28 15.08
C LEU A 248 -1.94 -13.94 13.60
N LEU A 249 -3.19 -13.76 13.18
CA LEU A 249 -3.51 -13.18 11.89
C LEU A 249 -3.51 -11.66 12.04
N LEU A 250 -2.67 -10.97 11.27
CA LEU A 250 -2.58 -9.52 11.23
C LEU A 250 -3.30 -8.98 9.97
N PRO A 251 -4.53 -8.47 10.10
CA PRO A 251 -5.35 -8.03 8.98
C PRO A 251 -5.08 -6.57 8.60
N PHE A 252 -4.08 -6.34 7.76
CA PHE A 252 -3.79 -5.00 7.23
C PHE A 252 -4.79 -4.64 6.13
N ASN A 253 -5.77 -3.81 6.46
CA ASN A 253 -6.77 -3.32 5.50
C ASN A 253 -6.47 -1.87 5.12
N PHE A 254 -6.24 -1.63 3.84
CA PHE A 254 -5.92 -0.31 3.31
C PHE A 254 -7.15 0.29 2.64
N GLN A 255 -7.42 1.54 2.95
CA GLN A 255 -8.54 2.28 2.40
C GLN A 255 -8.04 3.49 1.62
N ALA A 256 -8.64 3.74 0.47
CA ALA A 256 -8.34 4.87 -0.38
C ALA A 256 -9.44 5.94 -0.28
N VAL A 257 -9.01 7.20 -0.35
CA VAL A 257 -9.85 8.38 -0.48
C VAL A 257 -9.32 9.21 -1.65
N LEU A 258 -10.22 9.74 -2.48
CA LEU A 258 -9.86 10.69 -3.54
C LEU A 258 -9.50 12.04 -2.93
N LEU A 259 -8.35 12.58 -3.30
CA LEU A 259 -7.92 13.92 -2.92
C LEU A 259 -8.43 14.94 -3.96
N PRO A 260 -8.75 16.19 -3.53
CA PRO A 260 -8.96 17.30 -4.45
C PRO A 260 -7.70 17.50 -5.30
N ASP A 261 -7.90 17.72 -6.60
CA ASP A 261 -6.83 17.88 -7.59
C ASP A 261 -5.92 19.06 -7.25
N GLU A 262 -4.62 18.83 -7.10
CA GLU A 262 -3.62 19.87 -6.97
C GLU A 262 -2.67 19.77 -8.16
N ILE A 263 -2.74 20.75 -9.08
CA ILE A 263 -1.83 20.86 -10.23
C ILE A 263 -0.38 20.83 -9.72
N ALA A 264 0.36 19.77 -10.07
CA ALA A 264 1.72 19.55 -9.56
C ALA A 264 2.77 20.50 -10.16
N PHE A 265 2.48 21.18 -11.28
CA PHE A 265 3.44 22.01 -12.02
C PHE A 265 3.09 23.52 -11.98
N PRO A 266 3.82 24.35 -11.21
CA PRO A 266 3.49 25.76 -11.02
C PRO A 266 3.47 26.63 -12.30
N PRO A 267 4.37 26.47 -13.30
CA PRO A 267 4.33 27.26 -14.53
C PRO A 267 3.09 27.03 -15.38
N LEU A 268 2.54 25.80 -15.40
CA LEU A 268 1.30 25.47 -16.11
C LEU A 268 0.10 26.15 -15.48
N ARG A 269 0.09 26.30 -14.16
CA ARG A 269 -0.96 27.00 -13.42
C ARG A 269 -1.06 28.47 -13.82
N TRP A 270 0.08 29.14 -14.03
CA TRP A 270 0.15 30.51 -14.54
C TRP A 270 -0.29 30.59 -16.01
N LEU A 271 0.18 29.69 -16.86
CA LEU A 271 -0.14 29.67 -18.30
C LEU A 271 -1.62 29.37 -18.56
N LEU A 272 -2.22 28.46 -17.80
CA LEU A 272 -3.62 28.05 -17.94
C LEU A 272 -4.59 28.96 -17.19
N ASN A 273 -4.08 29.96 -16.45
CA ASN A 273 -4.85 30.92 -15.66
C ASN A 273 -5.90 30.24 -14.75
N ARG A 274 -5.54 29.08 -14.19
CA ARG A 274 -6.45 28.28 -13.37
C ARG A 274 -6.28 28.66 -11.89
N PRO A 275 -7.32 29.21 -11.23
CA PRO A 275 -7.29 29.42 -9.78
C PRO A 275 -7.10 28.07 -9.06
N ARG A 276 -6.66 28.11 -7.79
CA ARG A 276 -6.62 26.90 -6.96
C ARG A 276 -8.03 26.32 -6.96
N PRO A 277 -8.26 25.04 -7.30
CA PRO A 277 -9.55 24.44 -7.01
C PRO A 277 -9.72 24.51 -5.49
N GLU A 278 -10.74 25.22 -5.04
CA GLU A 278 -11.02 25.40 -3.61
C GLU A 278 -11.63 24.12 -3.02
N SER A 279 -12.06 23.19 -3.88
CA SER A 279 -12.72 21.94 -3.50
C SER A 279 -12.45 20.80 -4.49
N ALA A 280 -12.69 19.56 -4.07
CA ALA A 280 -12.61 18.36 -4.91
C ALA A 280 -13.64 18.32 -6.06
N ARG A 281 -14.58 19.27 -6.07
CA ARG A 281 -15.66 19.39 -7.07
C ARG A 281 -15.16 19.98 -8.41
N ASP A 282 -14.29 21.00 -8.35
CA ASP A 282 -13.70 21.64 -9.54
C ASP A 282 -12.69 20.73 -10.24
N ALA A 283 -12.03 19.88 -9.45
CA ALA A 283 -11.10 18.85 -9.85
C ALA A 283 -11.73 17.75 -10.73
N LEU A 284 -12.91 17.25 -10.35
CA LEU A 284 -13.58 16.13 -11.04
C LEU A 284 -14.34 16.58 -12.29
N THR A 285 -14.94 17.77 -12.27
CA THR A 285 -15.65 18.34 -13.43
C THR A 285 -14.71 18.62 -14.61
N THR A 286 -13.48 19.04 -14.34
CA THR A 286 -12.45 19.23 -15.37
C THR A 286 -11.91 17.92 -15.97
N LEU A 287 -12.09 16.80 -15.26
CA LEU A 287 -11.57 15.48 -15.60
C LEU A 287 -12.59 14.65 -16.44
N LEU A 288 -13.87 14.69 -16.05
CA LEU A 288 -14.95 13.89 -16.68
C LEU A 288 -15.61 14.54 -17.90
N LEU A 289 -15.82 15.86 -17.90
CA LEU A 289 -16.53 16.53 -19.02
C LEU A 289 -15.65 16.76 -20.25
N GLY A 290 -14.38 16.36 -20.18
CA GLY A 290 -13.36 16.87 -21.07
C GLY A 290 -13.16 18.37 -20.83
N ARG A 291 -11.98 18.86 -21.20
CA ARG A 291 -11.60 20.27 -21.08
C ARG A 291 -12.76 21.18 -21.51
N PRO A 292 -13.17 22.20 -20.73
CA PRO A 292 -13.88 23.30 -21.34
C PRO A 292 -13.00 23.81 -22.47
N LYS A 293 -13.51 23.77 -23.70
CA LYS A 293 -12.87 24.46 -24.81
C LYS A 293 -12.85 25.95 -24.44
N LEU A 294 -11.64 26.48 -24.26
CA LEU A 294 -11.39 27.90 -24.45
C LEU A 294 -11.77 28.27 -25.90
#